data_AF-A0A2P6Q8C7-F1
#
_entry.id   AF-A0A2P6Q8C7-F1
#
_cell.length_a   1.000
_cell.length_b   1.000
_cell.length_c   1.000
_cell.angle_alpha   90.00
_cell.angle_beta   90.00
_cell.angle_gamma   90.00
#
_symmetry.space_group_name_H-M   'P 1'
#
loop_
_entity.id
_entity.type
_entity.pdbx_description
1 polymer ?
#
loop_
_entity_poly.entity_id
_entity_poly.type
_entity_poly.pdbx_seq_one_letter_code
_entity_poly.pdbx_strand_id
1 'polypeptide(L)'
;MKMVANLDNVVDARRSSWRILSSAELTEEAKGNNIHLKHLKTYRQRVESEISIICRDIISVLDSHLIPSTSDGESTVHYHKMKGDFYRYLAEIKAGDEKEEAIEQSKKAYYKALTVAEVKLPPTNPIQTACRLTKIAFKEGTPEINTLNNEPYKNTLMALKLLRENYSLWTSQLPH
;
A
#
# COMPACT_ATOMS: atom_id res chain seq x y z
N MET A 1 9.63 -6.64 -15.57
CA MET A 1 9.59 -7.35 -14.27
C MET A 1 10.74 -7.01 -13.32
N LYS A 2 12.03 -7.09 -13.70
CA LYS A 2 13.17 -6.74 -12.82
C LYS A 2 13.15 -5.30 -12.27
N MET A 3 12.64 -4.34 -13.05
CA MET A 3 12.53 -2.93 -12.63
C MET A 3 11.52 -2.73 -11.48
N VAL A 4 10.40 -3.46 -11.50
CA VAL A 4 9.34 -3.36 -10.49
C VAL A 4 9.78 -3.98 -9.15
N ALA A 5 10.41 -5.16 -9.20
CA ALA A 5 10.95 -5.81 -8.00
C ALA A 5 12.03 -4.95 -7.30
N ASN A 6 12.86 -4.23 -8.07
CA ASN A 6 13.84 -3.32 -7.50
C ASN A 6 13.20 -2.10 -6.81
N LEU A 7 12.10 -1.57 -7.35
CA LEU A 7 11.41 -0.41 -6.76
C LEU A 7 10.73 -0.75 -5.43
N ASP A 8 10.08 -1.93 -5.34
CA ASP A 8 9.48 -2.41 -4.10
C ASP A 8 10.55 -2.63 -3.01
N ASN A 9 11.68 -3.25 -3.35
CA ASN A 9 12.79 -3.48 -2.41
C ASN A 9 13.37 -2.17 -1.86
N VAL A 10 13.52 -1.15 -2.72
CA VAL A 10 14.08 0.15 -2.34
C VAL A 10 13.14 0.91 -1.40
N VAL A 11 11.82 0.82 -1.62
CA VAL A 11 10.83 1.45 -0.74
C VAL A 11 10.66 0.68 0.56
N ASP A 12 10.68 -0.65 0.53
CA ASP A 12 10.54 -1.48 1.73
C ASP A 12 11.73 -1.35 2.68
N ALA A 13 12.96 -1.21 2.16
CA ALA A 13 14.14 -0.91 2.98
C ALA A 13 13.97 0.42 3.74
N ARG A 14 13.57 1.48 3.05
CA ARG A 14 13.34 2.81 3.67
C ARG A 14 12.18 2.81 4.65
N ARG A 15 11.09 2.08 4.35
CA ARG A 15 9.96 1.91 5.27
C ARG A 15 10.33 1.14 6.53
N SER A 16 11.20 0.13 6.41
CA SER A 16 11.74 -0.59 7.57
C SER A 16 12.56 0.35 8.46
N SER A 17 13.46 1.13 7.87
CA SER A 17 14.21 2.16 8.59
C SER A 17 13.30 3.17 9.28
N TRP A 18 12.27 3.66 8.60
CA TRP A 18 11.30 4.59 9.19
C TRP A 18 10.59 4.00 10.41
N ARG A 19 10.15 2.73 10.38
CA ARG A 19 9.51 2.09 11.54
C ARG A 19 10.43 2.00 12.76
N ILE A 20 11.69 1.66 12.52
CA ILE A 20 12.71 1.58 13.59
C ILE A 20 12.90 2.97 14.20
N LEU A 21 13.02 4.01 13.37
CA LEU A 21 13.20 5.39 13.83
C LEU A 21 12.00 5.91 14.61
N SER A 22 10.78 5.67 14.13
CA SER A 22 9.55 6.06 14.84
C SER A 22 9.44 5.37 16.21
N SER A 23 9.84 4.09 16.30
CA SER A 23 9.89 3.37 17.58
C SER A 23 10.96 3.91 18.54
N ALA A 24 12.14 4.23 18.01
CA ALA A 24 13.23 4.83 18.77
C ALA A 24 12.87 6.22 19.30
N GLU A 25 12.15 7.03 18.51
CA GLU A 25 11.65 8.35 18.92
C GLU A 25 10.71 8.25 20.12
N LEU A 26 9.72 7.34 20.08
CA LEU A 26 8.80 7.10 21.20
C LEU A 26 9.54 6.66 22.48
N THR A 27 10.57 5.83 22.31
CA THR A 27 11.38 5.33 23.43
C THR A 27 12.23 6.42 24.07
N GLU A 28 12.83 7.31 23.26
CA GLU A 28 13.63 8.43 23.77
C GLU A 28 12.76 9.58 24.32
N GLU A 29 11.55 9.77 23.80
CA GLU A 29 10.57 10.72 24.35
C GLU A 29 10.21 10.34 25.79
N ALA A 30 10.03 9.04 26.08
CA ALA A 30 9.78 8.54 27.41
C ALA A 30 10.95 8.75 28.39
N LYS A 31 12.19 8.90 27.88
CA LYS A 31 13.39 9.13 28.69
C LYS A 31 13.70 10.61 28.94
N GLY A 32 13.02 11.54 28.26
CA GLY A 32 13.20 12.99 28.44
C GLY A 32 14.47 13.59 27.80
N ASN A 33 15.18 12.84 26.94
CA ASN A 33 16.42 13.30 26.31
C ASN A 33 16.16 14.21 25.10
N ASN A 34 16.02 15.52 25.35
CA ASN A 34 15.63 16.51 24.33
C ASN A 34 16.58 16.64 23.11
N ILE A 35 17.89 16.46 23.28
CA ILE A 35 18.87 16.60 22.17
C ILE A 35 18.77 15.40 21.21
N HIS A 36 18.75 14.19 21.75
CA HIS A 36 18.61 12.96 20.96
C HIS A 36 17.26 12.91 20.24
N LEU A 37 16.19 13.36 20.91
CA LEU A 37 14.86 13.48 20.32
C LEU A 37 14.86 14.40 19.09
N LYS A 38 15.56 15.54 19.15
CA LYS A 38 15.65 16.49 18.03
C LYS A 38 16.38 15.88 16.83
N HIS A 39 17.49 15.18 17.05
CA HIS A 39 18.22 14.49 15.98
C HIS A 39 17.40 13.35 15.37
N LEU A 40 16.71 12.55 16.19
CA LEU A 40 15.81 11.49 15.71
C LEU A 40 14.67 12.04 14.86
N LYS A 41 13.99 13.10 15.33
CA LYS A 41 12.92 13.79 14.57
C LYS A 41 13.43 14.29 13.22
N THR A 42 14.60 14.92 13.19
CA THR A 42 15.21 15.44 11.95
C THR A 42 15.51 14.30 10.97
N TYR A 43 16.07 13.19 11.47
CA TYR A 43 16.39 12.04 10.62
C TYR A 43 15.13 11.32 10.12
N ARG A 44 14.10 11.17 10.95
CA ARG A 44 12.80 10.64 10.55
C ARG A 44 12.18 11.49 9.42
N GLN A 45 12.13 12.80 9.58
CA GLN A 45 11.58 13.71 8.56
C GLN A 45 12.32 13.63 7.22
N ARG A 46 13.64 13.45 7.27
CA ARG A 46 14.45 13.22 6.06
C ARG A 46 14.05 11.92 5.36
N VAL A 47 13.95 10.82 6.11
CA VAL A 47 13.51 9.52 5.57
C VAL A 47 12.09 9.61 5.00
N GLU A 48 11.17 10.29 5.68
CA GLU A 48 9.80 10.52 5.19
C GLU A 48 9.77 11.30 3.88
N SER A 49 10.64 12.31 3.74
CA SER A 49 10.78 13.08 2.51
C SER A 49 11.28 12.21 1.36
N GLU A 50 12.29 11.37 1.60
CA GLU A 50 12.80 10.43 0.60
C GLU A 50 11.73 9.42 0.16
N ILE A 51 11.00 8.82 1.12
CA ILE A 51 9.89 7.90 0.80
C ILE A 51 8.81 8.63 0.00
N SER A 52 8.48 9.87 0.39
CA SER A 52 7.46 10.66 -0.30
C SER A 52 7.83 10.96 -1.75
N ILE A 53 9.09 11.30 -2.01
CA ILE A 53 9.58 11.58 -3.37
C ILE A 53 9.48 10.31 -4.21
N ILE A 54 10.03 9.19 -3.72
CA ILE A 54 10.04 7.92 -4.46
C ILE A 54 8.61 7.45 -4.76
N CYS A 55 7.70 7.54 -3.79
CA CYS A 55 6.30 7.15 -4.01
C CYS A 55 5.64 8.03 -5.09
N ARG A 56 5.84 9.36 -5.04
CA ARG A 56 5.27 10.27 -6.04
C ARG A 56 5.84 10.04 -7.44
N ASP A 57 7.15 9.83 -7.54
CA ASP A 57 7.80 9.56 -8.83
C ASP A 57 7.26 8.28 -9.46
N ILE A 58 7.11 7.20 -8.67
CA ILE A 58 6.56 5.95 -9.18
C ILE A 58 5.09 6.09 -9.57
N ILE A 59 4.29 6.80 -8.77
CA ILE A 59 2.88 7.09 -9.10
C ILE A 59 2.80 7.88 -10.41
N SER A 60 3.67 8.86 -10.62
CA SER A 60 3.74 9.64 -11.86
C SER A 60 4.06 8.77 -13.08
N VAL A 61 5.03 7.87 -12.96
CA VAL A 61 5.38 6.89 -14.01
C VAL A 61 4.23 5.93 -14.28
N LEU A 62 3.52 5.49 -13.23
CA LEU A 62 2.35 4.62 -13.36
C LEU A 62 1.24 5.29 -14.17
N ASP A 63 0.90 6.54 -13.85
CA ASP A 63 -0.19 7.26 -14.51
C ASP A 63 0.17 7.71 -15.92
N SER A 64 1.41 8.12 -16.16
CA SER A 64 1.83 8.70 -17.43
C SER A 64 2.20 7.65 -18.48
N HIS A 65 2.72 6.50 -18.06
CA HIS A 65 3.32 5.52 -18.97
C HIS A 65 2.75 4.11 -18.80
N LEU A 66 2.75 3.56 -17.58
CA LEU A 66 2.47 2.13 -17.40
C LEU A 66 0.99 1.80 -17.56
N ILE A 67 0.08 2.51 -16.89
CA ILE A 67 -1.37 2.28 -16.97
C ILE A 67 -1.91 2.56 -18.39
N PRO A 68 -1.52 3.63 -19.09
CA PRO A 68 -1.98 3.86 -20.47
C PRO A 68 -1.48 2.82 -21.47
N SER A 69 -0.31 2.21 -21.22
CA SER A 69 0.33 1.27 -22.15
C SER A 69 -0.11 -0.19 -21.97
N THR A 70 -0.95 -0.51 -20.97
CA THR A 70 -1.43 -1.88 -20.77
C THR A 70 -2.55 -2.24 -21.73
N SER A 71 -2.34 -3.30 -22.51
CA SER A 71 -3.38 -3.94 -23.32
C SER A 71 -4.10 -5.06 -22.58
N ASP A 72 -3.41 -5.76 -21.68
CA ASP A 72 -3.90 -6.93 -20.96
C ASP A 72 -4.51 -6.59 -19.59
N GLY A 73 -5.51 -7.38 -19.19
CA GLY A 73 -6.22 -7.21 -17.92
C GLY A 73 -5.33 -7.40 -16.71
N GLU A 74 -4.40 -8.37 -16.74
CA GLU A 74 -3.53 -8.69 -15.61
C GLU A 74 -2.57 -7.55 -15.28
N SER A 75 -1.88 -7.00 -16.27
CA SER A 75 -0.97 -5.86 -16.08
C SER A 75 -1.73 -4.61 -15.63
N THR A 76 -2.93 -4.37 -16.16
CA THR A 76 -3.79 -3.25 -15.73
C THR A 76 -4.13 -3.38 -14.23
N VAL A 77 -4.52 -4.57 -13.79
CA VAL A 77 -4.80 -4.87 -12.37
C VAL A 77 -3.54 -4.70 -11.52
N HIS A 78 -2.40 -5.22 -12.00
CA HIS A 78 -1.13 -5.13 -11.31
C HIS A 78 -0.69 -3.67 -11.08
N TYR A 79 -0.74 -2.82 -12.11
CA TYR A 79 -0.33 -1.42 -11.97
C TYR A 79 -1.28 -0.60 -11.11
N HIS A 80 -2.59 -0.83 -11.19
CA HIS A 80 -3.54 -0.17 -10.27
C HIS A 80 -3.35 -0.62 -8.82
N LYS A 81 -3.07 -1.90 -8.58
CA LYS A 81 -2.70 -2.40 -7.25
C LYS A 81 -1.43 -1.70 -6.76
N MET A 82 -0.41 -1.62 -7.60
CA MET A 82 0.88 -1.00 -7.27
C MET A 82 0.70 0.49 -6.94
N LYS A 83 -0.13 1.21 -7.69
CA LYS A 83 -0.54 2.58 -7.37
C LYS A 83 -1.18 2.68 -5.97
N GLY A 84 -2.09 1.76 -5.65
CA GLY A 84 -2.72 1.66 -4.32
C GLY A 84 -1.71 1.44 -3.20
N ASP A 85 -0.70 0.58 -3.44
CA ASP A 85 0.39 0.30 -2.50
C ASP A 85 1.24 1.55 -2.21
N PHE A 86 1.61 2.35 -3.21
CA PHE A 86 2.39 3.57 -3.00
C PHE A 86 1.61 4.67 -2.27
N TYR A 87 0.33 4.86 -2.57
CA TYR A 87 -0.52 5.77 -1.79
C TYR A 87 -0.70 5.30 -0.35
N ARG A 88 -0.77 3.98 -0.12
CA ARG A 88 -0.80 3.43 1.24
C ARG A 88 0.51 3.74 1.99
N TYR A 89 1.65 3.66 1.32
CA TYR A 89 2.93 4.05 1.92
C TYR A 89 2.98 5.54 2.28
N LEU A 90 2.43 6.41 1.42
CA LEU A 90 2.27 7.82 1.74
C LEU A 90 1.37 8.03 2.97
N ALA A 91 0.24 7.33 3.05
CA ALA A 91 -0.67 7.40 4.20
C ALA A 91 -0.06 6.90 5.53
N GLU A 92 0.97 6.04 5.48
CA GLU A 92 1.69 5.59 6.67
C GLU A 92 2.57 6.70 7.28
N ILE A 93 3.16 7.55 6.44
CA ILE A 93 4.14 8.56 6.85
C ILE A 93 3.56 9.98 6.96
N LYS A 94 2.42 10.26 6.32
CA LYS A 94 1.76 11.56 6.34
C LYS A 94 0.80 11.69 7.54
N ALA A 95 0.43 12.94 7.85
CA ALA A 95 -0.50 13.29 8.92
C ALA A 95 -1.50 14.36 8.43
N GLY A 96 -2.62 14.52 9.15
CA GLY A 96 -3.68 15.47 8.79
C GLY A 96 -4.28 15.20 7.41
N ASP A 97 -4.62 16.27 6.69
CA ASP A 97 -5.32 16.22 5.41
C ASP A 97 -4.54 15.43 4.33
N GLU A 98 -3.20 15.55 4.29
CA GLU A 98 -2.36 14.79 3.36
C GLU A 98 -2.49 13.27 3.55
N LYS A 99 -2.73 12.84 4.80
CA LYS A 99 -2.99 11.43 5.08
C LYS A 99 -4.34 11.02 4.54
N GLU A 100 -5.39 11.79 4.81
CA GLU A 100 -6.75 11.47 4.35
C GLU A 100 -6.85 11.42 2.82
N GLU A 101 -6.16 12.33 2.13
CA GLU A 101 -6.05 12.30 0.67
C GLU A 101 -5.34 11.02 0.18
N ALA A 102 -4.19 10.69 0.77
CA ALA A 102 -3.44 9.48 0.38
C ALA A 102 -4.26 8.19 0.62
N ILE A 103 -5.02 8.16 1.72
CA ILE A 103 -5.97 7.10 2.05
C ILE A 103 -7.03 6.95 0.94
N GLU A 104 -7.65 8.06 0.53
CA GLU A 104 -8.70 8.05 -0.48
C GLU A 104 -8.16 7.61 -1.86
N GLN A 105 -7.01 8.13 -2.26
CA GLN A 105 -6.36 7.74 -3.51
C GLN A 105 -5.96 6.26 -3.52
N SER A 106 -5.47 5.74 -2.39
CA SER A 106 -5.18 4.30 -2.23
C SER A 106 -6.42 3.45 -2.45
N LYS A 107 -7.53 3.78 -1.76
CA LYS A 107 -8.83 3.11 -1.92
C LYS A 107 -9.30 3.13 -3.38
N LYS A 108 -9.25 4.29 -4.03
CA LYS A 108 -9.67 4.46 -5.42
C LYS A 108 -8.86 3.60 -6.38
N ALA A 109 -7.55 3.50 -6.18
CA ALA A 109 -6.67 2.67 -7.00
C ALA A 109 -6.96 1.18 -6.84
N TYR A 110 -7.12 0.69 -5.60
CA TYR A 110 -7.50 -0.70 -5.37
C TYR A 110 -8.89 -1.04 -5.90
N TYR A 111 -9.87 -0.15 -5.75
CA TYR A 111 -11.21 -0.37 -6.30
C TYR A 111 -11.16 -0.53 -7.82
N LYS A 112 -10.40 0.34 -8.52
CA LYS A 112 -10.17 0.19 -9.97
C LYS A 112 -9.53 -1.15 -10.32
N ALA A 113 -8.50 -1.58 -9.58
CA ALA A 113 -7.86 -2.87 -9.79
C ALA A 113 -8.88 -4.02 -9.68
N LEU A 114 -9.75 -3.99 -8.66
CA LEU A 114 -10.79 -4.98 -8.45
C LEU A 114 -11.83 -5.00 -9.58
N THR A 115 -12.28 -3.83 -10.05
CA THR A 115 -13.24 -3.73 -11.17
C THR A 115 -12.64 -4.26 -12.45
N VAL A 116 -11.38 -3.92 -12.75
CA VAL A 116 -10.70 -4.44 -13.95
C VAL A 116 -10.52 -5.95 -13.86
N ALA A 117 -10.17 -6.48 -12.68
CA ALA A 117 -10.05 -7.92 -12.48
C ALA A 117 -11.38 -8.64 -12.72
N GLU A 118 -12.52 -8.07 -12.31
CA GLU A 118 -13.83 -8.65 -12.56
C GLU A 118 -14.23 -8.67 -14.04
N VAL A 119 -13.88 -7.62 -14.77
CA VAL A 119 -14.31 -7.45 -16.16
C VAL A 119 -13.37 -8.16 -17.15
N LYS A 120 -12.06 -8.09 -16.91
CA LYS A 120 -11.05 -8.51 -17.90
C LYS A 120 -10.42 -9.87 -17.62
N LEU A 121 -10.60 -10.45 -16.44
CA LEU A 121 -10.03 -11.76 -16.10
C LEU A 121 -11.12 -12.83 -16.08
N PRO A 122 -10.80 -14.08 -16.47
CA PRO A 122 -11.72 -15.22 -16.38
C PRO A 122 -11.78 -15.75 -14.94
N PRO A 123 -12.94 -16.26 -14.46
CA PRO A 123 -13.16 -16.63 -13.05
C PRO A 123 -12.24 -17.74 -12.53
N THR A 124 -11.53 -18.44 -13.41
CA THR A 124 -10.49 -19.43 -13.10
C THR A 124 -9.11 -18.79 -12.85
N ASN A 125 -8.95 -17.51 -13.15
CA ASN A 125 -7.72 -16.76 -12.93
C ASN A 125 -7.46 -16.61 -11.41
N PRO A 126 -6.23 -16.89 -10.94
CA PRO A 126 -5.89 -16.76 -9.53
C PRO A 126 -6.12 -15.35 -8.96
N ILE A 127 -5.83 -14.30 -9.75
CA ILE A 127 -5.98 -12.90 -9.34
C ILE A 127 -7.46 -12.58 -9.14
N GLN A 128 -8.32 -12.95 -10.09
CA GLN A 128 -9.75 -12.69 -9.95
C GLN A 128 -10.38 -13.52 -8.83
N THR A 129 -9.95 -14.78 -8.66
CA THR A 129 -10.40 -15.63 -7.56
C THR A 129 -10.06 -15.00 -6.22
N ALA A 130 -8.81 -14.54 -6.04
CA ALA A 130 -8.36 -13.83 -4.86
C ALA A 130 -9.20 -12.56 -4.57
N CYS A 131 -9.44 -11.76 -5.62
CA CYS A 131 -10.25 -10.56 -5.53
C CYS A 131 -11.69 -10.87 -5.12
N ARG A 132 -12.29 -11.91 -5.70
CA ARG A 132 -13.66 -12.36 -5.41
C ARG A 132 -13.80 -12.85 -3.98
N LEU A 133 -12.88 -13.71 -3.52
CA LEU A 133 -12.87 -14.20 -2.14
C LEU A 133 -12.77 -13.05 -1.14
N THR A 134 -11.96 -12.04 -1.44
CA THR A 134 -11.84 -10.88 -0.54
C THR A 134 -13.09 -10.02 -0.54
N LYS A 135 -13.73 -9.82 -1.71
CA LYS A 135 -15.01 -9.11 -1.78
C LYS A 135 -16.11 -9.82 -1.00
N ILE A 136 -16.15 -11.15 -1.04
CA ILE A 136 -17.10 -11.95 -0.26
C ILE A 136 -16.83 -11.77 1.23
N ALA A 137 -15.59 -11.99 1.68
CA ALA A 137 -15.19 -11.79 3.07
C ALA A 137 -15.51 -10.37 3.57
N PHE A 138 -15.32 -9.36 2.73
CA PHE A 138 -15.69 -7.99 3.05
C PHE A 138 -17.21 -7.84 3.21
N LYS A 139 -18.01 -8.27 2.24
CA LYS A 139 -19.48 -8.15 2.27
C LYS A 139 -20.09 -8.88 3.47
N GLU A 140 -19.54 -10.03 3.83
CA GLU A 140 -19.99 -10.83 4.97
C GLU A 140 -19.55 -10.24 6.32
N GLY A 141 -18.37 -9.63 6.41
CA GLY A 141 -17.89 -8.95 7.63
C GLY A 141 -18.41 -7.52 7.84
N THR A 142 -18.88 -6.84 6.79
CA THR A 142 -19.37 -5.45 6.86
C THR A 142 -20.53 -5.21 7.85
N PRO A 143 -21.53 -6.11 7.99
CA PRO A 143 -22.65 -5.93 8.92
C PRO A 143 -22.20 -5.86 10.39
N GLU A 144 -21.17 -6.62 10.76
CA GLU A 144 -20.59 -6.61 12.11
C GLU A 144 -19.72 -5.35 12.35
N ILE A 145 -19.02 -4.89 11.30
CA ILE A 145 -18.06 -3.78 11.34
C ILE A 145 -18.75 -2.40 11.39
N ASN A 146 -19.95 -2.24 10.81
CA ASN A 146 -20.70 -0.97 10.80
C ASN A 146 -21.18 -0.50 12.20
N THR A 147 -20.98 -1.32 13.25
CA THR A 147 -21.25 -0.93 14.64
C THR A 147 -20.06 -0.22 15.32
N LEU A 148 -18.89 -0.17 14.68
CA LEU A 148 -17.65 0.34 15.27
C LEU A 148 -17.19 1.65 14.60
N ASN A 149 -17.27 2.77 15.33
CA ASN A 149 -16.72 4.06 14.91
C ASN A 149 -15.16 3.99 14.84
N ASN A 150 -14.62 4.21 13.63
CA ASN A 150 -13.20 4.53 13.32
C ASN A 150 -12.06 3.50 13.57
N GLU A 151 -12.34 2.21 13.37
CA GLU A 151 -11.39 1.11 13.07
C GLU A 151 -11.62 0.41 11.69
N PRO A 152 -12.80 0.46 11.02
CA PRO A 152 -13.07 -0.22 9.74
C PRO A 152 -12.08 0.13 8.62
N TYR A 153 -11.53 1.35 8.64
CA TYR A 153 -10.51 1.80 7.70
C TYR A 153 -9.18 1.06 7.86
N LYS A 154 -8.73 0.86 9.11
CA LYS A 154 -7.56 0.04 9.45
C LYS A 154 -7.78 -1.42 9.06
N ASN A 155 -9.01 -1.92 9.21
CA ASN A 155 -9.37 -3.29 8.85
C ASN A 155 -9.47 -3.50 7.34
N THR A 156 -9.91 -2.49 6.59
CA THR A 156 -9.82 -2.49 5.12
C THR A 156 -8.37 -2.47 4.67
N LEU A 157 -7.51 -1.70 5.35
CA LEU A 157 -6.06 -1.70 5.14
C LEU A 157 -5.43 -3.06 5.48
N MET A 158 -5.88 -3.71 6.55
CA MET A 158 -5.46 -5.04 7.00
C MET A 158 -5.92 -6.12 6.01
N ALA A 159 -7.15 -6.04 5.50
CA ALA A 159 -7.65 -6.95 4.48
C ALA A 159 -6.91 -6.80 3.14
N LEU A 160 -6.60 -5.56 2.73
CA LEU A 160 -5.74 -5.28 1.56
C LEU A 160 -4.29 -5.75 1.80
N LYS A 161 -3.80 -5.66 3.04
CA LYS A 161 -2.48 -6.16 3.45
C LYS A 161 -2.43 -7.70 3.46
N LEU A 162 -3.46 -8.37 3.95
CA LEU A 162 -3.63 -9.82 3.89
C LEU A 162 -3.79 -10.30 2.44
N LEU A 163 -4.52 -9.56 1.61
CA LEU A 163 -4.59 -9.78 0.17
C LEU A 163 -3.22 -9.71 -0.51
N ARG A 164 -2.41 -8.71 -0.15
CA ARG A 164 -1.04 -8.54 -0.65
C ARG A 164 -0.12 -9.68 -0.17
N GLU A 165 -0.21 -10.05 1.10
CA GLU A 165 0.59 -11.13 1.70
C GLU A 165 0.23 -12.49 1.06
N ASN A 166 -1.06 -12.79 0.92
CA ASN A 166 -1.55 -13.99 0.24
C ASN A 166 -1.15 -14.02 -1.25
N TYR A 167 -1.24 -12.89 -1.95
CA TYR A 167 -0.80 -12.76 -3.35
C TYR A 167 0.70 -13.03 -3.51
N SER A 168 1.56 -12.44 -2.66
CA SER A 168 3.01 -12.67 -2.69
C SER A 168 3.35 -14.15 -2.53
N LEU A 169 2.65 -14.81 -1.59
CA LEU A 169 2.82 -16.22 -1.29
C LEU A 169 2.42 -17.09 -2.49
N TRP A 170 1.30 -16.77 -3.15
CA TRP A 170 0.83 -17.50 -4.34
C TRP A 170 1.70 -17.27 -5.57
N THR A 171 2.25 -16.08 -5.76
CA THR A 171 3.15 -15.80 -6.90
C THR A 171 4.55 -16.41 -6.73
N SER A 172 5.00 -16.67 -5.50
CA SER A 172 6.27 -17.36 -5.24
C SER A 172 6.25 -18.86 -5.58
N GLN A 173 5.08 -19.42 -5.91
CA GLN A 173 4.89 -20.83 -6.24
C GLN A 173 4.50 -21.09 -7.71
N LEU A 174 4.44 -20.04 -8.54
CA LEU A 174 4.24 -20.20 -9.98
C LEU A 174 5.62 -20.37 -10.67
N PRO A 175 5.82 -21.43 -11.47
CA PRO A 175 7.03 -21.54 -12.29
C PRO A 175 7.06 -20.41 -13.31
N HIS A 176 8.26 -19.82 -13.51
CA HIS A 176 8.53 -18.75 -14.48
C HIS A 176 8.30 -19.17 -15.93
#